data_AF-A0A0T0MAI9-F1
#
_entry.id   AF-A0A0T0MAI9-F1
#
_cell.length_a   1.000
_cell.length_b   1.000
_cell.length_c   1.000
_cell.angle_alpha   90.00
_cell.angle_beta   90.00
_cell.angle_gamma   90.00
#
_symmetry.space_group_name_H-M   'P 1'
#
loop_
_entity.id
_entity.type
_entity.pdbx_description
1 polymer ?
#
loop_
_entity_poly.entity_id
_entity_poly.type
_entity_poly.pdbx_seq_one_letter_code
_entity_poly.pdbx_strand_id
1 'polypeptide(L)'
;MTAAQMLTHCSQVLKVPMKRTVLPKTFFLFRWVGILTKYEMKTFNNGIPPNMPTFKKLIINFDCDFDVSKRELLKTLDEYEEFRRHRKMLSKHELFGKMTDENWGFLEYKHLNHHLKQFSV
;
A
#
# COMPACT_ATOMS: atom_id res chain seq x y z
N MET A 1 -0.83 15.17 -4.61
CA MET A 1 0.03 15.06 -3.42
C MET A 1 1.38 15.68 -3.76
N THR A 2 2.06 16.31 -2.79
CA THR A 2 3.49 16.63 -2.86
C THR A 2 4.34 15.38 -2.58
N ALA A 3 5.66 15.45 -2.78
CA ALA A 3 6.57 14.34 -2.45
C ALA A 3 6.48 13.94 -0.96
N ALA A 4 6.43 14.91 -0.04
CA ALA A 4 6.27 14.63 1.40
C ALA A 4 4.93 13.94 1.71
N GLN A 5 3.82 14.41 1.12
CA GLN A 5 2.52 13.78 1.25
C GLN A 5 2.50 12.35 0.69
N MET A 6 3.21 12.10 -0.42
CA MET A 6 3.37 10.77 -1.00
C MET A 6 4.13 9.82 -0.06
N LEU A 7 5.22 10.27 0.56
CA LEU A 7 5.96 9.43 1.53
C LEU A 7 5.08 9.06 2.73
N THR A 8 4.29 10.02 3.23
CA THR A 8 3.28 9.76 4.27
C THR A 8 2.21 8.78 3.77
N HIS A 9 1.73 8.91 2.52
CA HIS A 9 0.79 7.97 1.91
C HIS A 9 1.35 6.55 1.91
N CYS A 10 2.58 6.36 1.40
CA CYS A 10 3.25 5.06 1.38
C CYS A 10 3.41 4.45 2.78
N SER A 11 3.78 5.24 3.79
CA SER A 11 3.83 4.78 5.18
C SER A 11 2.45 4.31 5.68
N GLN A 12 1.37 5.03 5.34
CA GLN A 12 0.01 4.62 5.72
C GLN A 12 -0.45 3.33 5.03
N VAL A 13 -0.03 3.08 3.77
CA VAL A 13 -0.32 1.83 3.06
C VAL A 13 0.39 0.65 3.74
N LEU A 14 1.69 0.77 4.04
CA LEU A 14 2.46 -0.26 4.76
C LEU A 14 1.88 -0.59 6.15
N LYS A 15 1.19 0.36 6.78
CA LYS A 15 0.51 0.17 8.07
C LYS A 15 -0.78 -0.64 7.99
N VAL A 16 -1.36 -0.83 6.79
CA VAL A 16 -2.57 -1.65 6.58
C VAL A 16 -2.35 -3.13 6.95
N PRO A 17 -1.37 -3.84 6.39
CA PRO A 17 -1.15 -5.25 6.73
C PRO A 17 -0.74 -5.47 8.19
N MET A 18 -0.15 -4.46 8.83
CA MET A 18 0.18 -4.45 10.26
C MET A 18 -1.03 -4.17 11.18
N LYS A 19 -2.24 -3.99 10.63
CA LYS A 19 -3.48 -3.65 11.35
C LYS A 19 -3.43 -2.30 12.07
N ARG A 20 -2.45 -1.46 11.75
CA ARG A 20 -2.32 -0.10 12.28
C ARG A 20 -3.18 0.90 11.50
N THR A 21 -3.47 0.60 10.23
CA THR A 21 -4.40 1.35 9.39
C THR A 21 -5.57 0.45 8.95
N VAL A 22 -6.76 0.72 9.49
CA VAL A 22 -7.98 -0.05 9.15
C VAL A 22 -8.67 0.60 7.96
N LEU A 23 -8.81 -0.15 6.85
CA LEU A 23 -9.52 0.27 5.65
C LEU A 23 -11.04 0.11 5.81
N PRO A 24 -11.86 0.98 5.20
CA PRO A 24 -13.30 0.80 5.19
C PRO A 24 -13.68 -0.39 4.30
N LYS A 25 -14.83 -0.99 4.60
CA LYS A 25 -15.37 -2.09 3.79
C LYS A 25 -15.60 -1.65 2.36
N THR A 26 -15.19 -2.50 1.42
CA THR A 26 -15.42 -2.28 -0.01
C THR A 26 -16.67 -3.03 -0.47
N PHE A 27 -17.46 -2.43 -1.36
CA PHE A 27 -18.61 -3.10 -1.95
C PHE A 27 -18.17 -4.35 -2.74
N PHE A 28 -19.00 -5.41 -2.75
CA PHE A 28 -18.58 -6.72 -3.25
C PHE A 28 -18.10 -6.68 -4.70
N LEU A 29 -18.74 -5.87 -5.56
CA LEU A 29 -18.37 -5.73 -6.97
C LEU A 29 -16.94 -5.18 -7.14
N PHE A 30 -16.60 -4.11 -6.42
CA PHE A 30 -15.25 -3.54 -6.47
C PHE A 30 -14.20 -4.50 -5.90
N ARG A 31 -14.57 -5.32 -4.90
CA ARG A 31 -13.68 -6.36 -4.37
C ARG A 31 -13.38 -7.44 -5.41
N TRP A 32 -14.34 -7.83 -6.23
CA TRP A 32 -14.10 -8.77 -7.34
C TRP A 32 -13.15 -8.19 -8.38
N VAL A 33 -13.37 -6.94 -8.78
CA VAL A 33 -12.46 -6.22 -9.70
C VAL A 33 -11.05 -6.16 -9.11
N GLY A 34 -10.90 -5.77 -7.84
CA GLY A 34 -9.60 -5.72 -7.18
C GLY A 34 -8.89 -7.07 -7.13
N ILE A 35 -9.61 -8.16 -6.85
CA ILE A 35 -9.04 -9.51 -6.87
C ILE A 35 -8.51 -9.86 -8.28
N LEU A 36 -9.28 -9.56 -9.33
CA LEU A 36 -8.86 -9.79 -10.71
C LEU A 36 -7.62 -8.97 -11.06
N THR A 37 -7.59 -7.68 -10.72
CA THR A 37 -6.43 -6.81 -10.94
C THR A 37 -5.19 -7.33 -10.22
N LYS A 38 -5.30 -7.81 -8.98
CA LYS A 38 -4.16 -8.44 -8.28
C LYS A 38 -3.61 -9.64 -9.06
N TYR A 39 -4.49 -10.51 -9.56
CA TYR A 39 -4.05 -11.69 -10.32
C TYR A 39 -3.42 -11.29 -11.65
N GLU A 40 -4.01 -10.35 -12.37
CA GLU A 40 -3.48 -9.82 -13.63
C GLU A 40 -2.09 -9.19 -13.42
N MET A 41 -1.92 -8.33 -12.41
CA MET A 41 -0.62 -7.76 -12.04
C MET A 41 0.42 -8.83 -11.71
N LYS A 42 0.05 -9.90 -10.99
CA LYS A 42 0.97 -10.98 -10.62
C LYS A 42 1.36 -11.84 -11.83
N THR A 43 0.39 -12.19 -12.68
CA THR A 43 0.60 -13.09 -13.83
C THR A 43 1.41 -12.43 -14.94
N PHE A 44 1.12 -11.16 -15.24
CA PHE A 44 1.78 -10.44 -16.33
C PHE A 44 2.90 -9.50 -15.86
N ASN A 45 3.16 -9.46 -14.54
CA ASN A 45 4.11 -8.54 -13.92
C ASN A 45 3.83 -7.06 -14.25
N ASN A 46 2.56 -6.71 -14.50
CA ASN A 46 2.16 -5.35 -14.85
C ASN A 46 2.44 -4.36 -13.69
N GLY A 47 2.50 -3.08 -14.03
CA GLY A 47 2.55 -1.99 -13.05
C GLY A 47 1.21 -1.80 -12.34
N ILE A 48 1.14 -0.83 -11.43
CA ILE A 48 -0.16 -0.37 -10.93
C ILE A 48 -0.92 0.29 -12.09
N PRO A 49 -2.19 -0.11 -12.34
CA PRO A 49 -2.98 0.51 -13.39
C PRO A 49 -3.14 2.02 -13.18
N PRO A 50 -3.11 2.82 -14.26
CA PRO A 50 -3.38 4.24 -14.15
C PRO A 50 -4.81 4.47 -13.60
N ASN A 51 -4.99 5.53 -12.83
CA ASN A 51 -6.28 5.93 -12.24
C ASN A 51 -6.91 4.89 -11.30
N MET A 52 -6.14 3.94 -10.77
CA MET A 52 -6.64 3.04 -9.74
C MET A 52 -7.06 3.86 -8.51
N PRO A 53 -8.31 3.70 -8.02
CA PRO A 53 -8.77 4.46 -6.88
C PRO A 53 -8.03 4.04 -5.61
N THR A 54 -7.68 5.01 -4.78
CA THR A 54 -7.18 4.75 -3.42
C THR A 54 -8.28 4.93 -2.39
N PHE A 55 -8.16 4.29 -1.24
CA PHE A 55 -9.09 4.51 -0.14
C PHE A 55 -8.95 5.95 0.37
N LYS A 56 -10.07 6.64 0.61
CA LYS A 56 -10.06 8.03 1.13
C LYS A 56 -9.18 8.21 2.38
N LYS A 57 -9.13 7.19 3.24
CA LYS A 57 -8.30 7.18 4.46
C LYS A 57 -6.80 7.21 4.21
N LEU A 58 -6.37 6.83 3.01
CA LEU A 58 -4.98 6.85 2.59
C LEU A 58 -4.62 8.14 1.85
N ILE A 59 -5.59 9.03 1.58
CA ILE A 59 -5.32 10.30 0.92
C ILE A 59 -4.75 11.29 1.92
N ILE A 60 -3.53 11.75 1.68
CA ILE A 60 -2.87 12.78 2.49
C ILE A 60 -3.15 14.15 1.87
N ASN A 61 -3.96 14.95 2.56
CA ASN A 61 -4.40 16.29 2.14
C ASN A 61 -4.01 17.39 3.14
N PHE A 62 -3.10 17.09 4.05
CA PHE A 62 -2.51 18.03 5.00
C PHE A 62 -1.02 18.24 4.70
N ASP A 63 -0.44 19.30 5.23
CA ASP A 63 0.96 19.63 5.03
C ASP A 63 1.87 18.62 5.75
N CYS A 64 2.94 18.22 5.05
CA CYS A 64 3.91 17.24 5.54
C CYS A 64 5.32 17.80 5.35
N ASP A 65 6.17 17.62 6.34
CA ASP A 65 7.61 17.86 6.21
C ASP A 65 8.30 16.67 5.54
N PHE A 66 9.14 16.94 4.55
CA PHE A 66 9.74 15.88 3.72
C PHE A 66 10.67 14.96 4.53
N ASP A 67 11.54 15.53 5.37
CA ASP A 67 12.52 14.75 6.12
C ASP A 67 11.86 13.93 7.24
N VAL A 68 10.83 14.49 7.88
CA VAL A 68 9.98 13.76 8.82
C VAL A 68 9.27 12.60 8.12
N SER A 69 8.60 12.85 6.99
CA SER A 69 7.89 11.81 6.24
C SER A 69 8.82 10.72 5.72
N LYS A 70 10.05 11.08 5.29
CA LYS A 70 11.08 10.12 4.87
C LYS A 70 11.52 9.22 6.02
N ARG A 71 11.85 9.81 7.17
CA ARG A 71 12.24 9.03 8.37
C ARG A 71 11.12 8.09 8.82
N GLU A 72 9.87 8.57 8.80
CA GLU A 72 8.72 7.77 9.17
C GLU A 72 8.47 6.62 8.19
N LEU A 73 8.62 6.84 6.89
CA LEU A 73 8.52 5.77 5.89
C LEU A 73 9.56 4.68 6.11
N LEU A 74 10.83 5.05 6.32
CA LEU A 74 11.92 4.10 6.57
C LEU A 74 11.66 3.29 7.85
N LYS A 75 11.28 3.96 8.94
CA LYS A 75 10.89 3.28 10.18
C LYS A 75 9.72 2.32 9.96
N THR A 76 8.71 2.73 9.20
CA THR A 76 7.55 1.89 8.89
C THR A 76 7.95 0.63 8.09
N LEU A 77 8.96 0.73 7.21
CA LEU A 77 9.50 -0.41 6.47
C LEU A 77 10.19 -1.41 7.41
N ASP A 78 10.97 -0.94 8.38
CA ASP A 78 11.61 -1.81 9.37
C ASP A 78 10.55 -2.55 10.21
N GLU A 79 9.52 -1.83 10.68
CA GLU A 79 8.40 -2.42 11.41
C GLU A 79 7.59 -3.42 10.58
N TYR A 80 7.41 -3.13 9.28
CA TYR A 80 6.74 -4.03 8.34
C TYR A 80 7.49 -5.35 8.22
N GLU A 81 8.82 -5.30 8.05
CA GLU A 81 9.65 -6.50 7.95
C GLU A 81 9.60 -7.31 9.25
N GLU A 82 9.63 -6.66 10.41
CA GLU A 82 9.41 -7.33 11.69
C GLU A 82 8.05 -8.02 11.76
N PHE A 83 6.96 -7.34 11.39
CA PHE A 83 5.62 -7.94 11.38
C PHE A 83 5.53 -9.15 10.45
N ARG A 84 6.22 -9.09 9.30
CA ARG A 84 6.26 -10.16 8.31
C ARG A 84 6.99 -11.37 8.85
N ARG A 85 8.18 -11.18 9.43
CA ARG A 85 8.98 -12.25 10.06
C ARG A 85 8.21 -12.97 11.17
N HIS A 86 7.41 -12.24 11.94
CA HIS A 86 6.57 -12.82 12.99
C HIS A 86 5.23 -13.39 12.50
N ARG A 87 4.96 -13.41 11.18
CA ARG A 87 3.70 -13.88 10.59
C ARG A 87 2.46 -13.20 11.18
N LYS A 88 2.57 -11.91 11.50
CA LYS A 88 1.48 -11.11 12.13
C LYS A 88 0.62 -10.36 11.11
N MET A 89 0.88 -10.54 9.81
CA MET A 89 0.21 -9.83 8.74
C MET A 89 -1.28 -10.18 8.61
N LEU A 90 -2.07 -9.20 8.18
CA LEU A 90 -3.49 -9.37 7.93
C LEU A 90 -3.72 -10.36 6.77
N SER A 91 -4.55 -11.36 6.97
CA SER A 91 -4.79 -12.42 5.96
C SER A 91 -5.71 -12.00 4.80
N LYS A 92 -6.28 -10.80 4.85
CA LYS A 92 -7.22 -10.27 3.86
C LYS A 92 -7.09 -8.76 3.70
N HIS A 93 -7.06 -8.28 2.46
CA HIS A 93 -7.20 -6.87 2.11
C HIS A 93 -8.64 -6.56 1.66
N GLU A 94 -9.15 -5.37 1.98
CA GLU A 94 -10.54 -4.97 1.68
C GLU A 94 -10.83 -4.96 0.17
N LEU A 95 -9.86 -4.55 -0.65
CA LEU A 95 -9.98 -4.56 -2.12
C LEU A 95 -9.44 -5.84 -2.76
N PHE A 96 -8.33 -6.39 -2.24
CA PHE A 96 -7.55 -7.44 -2.92
C PHE A 96 -7.85 -8.86 -2.42
N GLY A 97 -8.78 -9.01 -1.47
CA GLY A 97 -9.21 -10.30 -0.96
C GLY A 97 -8.11 -10.99 -0.15
N LYS A 98 -8.01 -12.32 -0.25
CA LYS A 98 -7.03 -13.11 0.52
C LYS A 98 -5.60 -12.68 0.17
N MET A 99 -4.80 -12.47 1.20
CA MET A 99 -3.42 -12.03 1.10
C MET A 99 -2.50 -12.99 1.84
N THR A 100 -1.48 -13.46 1.13
CA THR A 100 -0.30 -14.12 1.72
C THR A 100 0.79 -13.08 1.95
N ASP A 101 1.80 -13.41 2.75
CA ASP A 101 2.95 -12.51 2.97
C ASP A 101 3.64 -12.16 1.64
N GLU A 102 3.69 -13.10 0.70
CA GLU A 102 4.21 -12.88 -0.66
C GLU A 102 3.34 -11.90 -1.47
N ASN A 103 2.02 -12.05 -1.42
CA ASN A 103 1.11 -11.12 -2.11
C ASN A 103 1.22 -9.71 -1.53
N TRP A 104 1.38 -9.59 -0.21
CA TRP A 104 1.65 -8.30 0.43
C TRP A 104 2.97 -7.72 -0.05
N GLY A 105 4.06 -8.47 0.04
CA GLY A 105 5.38 -7.99 -0.42
C GLY A 105 5.37 -7.55 -1.89
N PHE A 106 4.73 -8.32 -2.76
CA PHE A 106 4.60 -7.97 -4.17
C PHE A 106 3.83 -6.66 -4.41
N LEU A 107 2.66 -6.51 -3.78
CA LEU A 107 1.83 -5.32 -3.98
C LEU A 107 2.45 -4.06 -3.35
N GLU A 108 3.04 -4.18 -2.15
CA GLU A 108 3.73 -3.06 -1.49
C GLU A 108 4.96 -2.61 -2.30
N TYR A 109 5.74 -3.55 -2.84
CA TYR A 109 6.85 -3.22 -3.74
C TYR A 109 6.37 -2.48 -4.99
N LYS A 110 5.33 -2.99 -5.66
CA LYS A 110 4.77 -2.34 -6.86
C LYS A 110 4.23 -0.94 -6.56
N HIS A 111 3.58 -0.77 -5.40
CA HIS A 111 3.05 0.50 -4.92
C HIS A 111 4.15 1.52 -4.62
N LEU A 112 5.14 1.15 -3.81
CA LEU A 112 6.29 2.00 -3.50
C LEU A 112 7.04 2.40 -4.76
N ASN A 113 7.39 1.43 -5.62
CA ASN A 113 8.11 1.71 -6.86
C ASN A 113 7.31 2.60 -7.81
N HIS A 114 5.99 2.43 -7.90
CA HIS A 114 5.13 3.30 -8.70
C HIS A 114 5.22 4.76 -8.23
N HIS A 115 5.08 5.00 -6.92
CA HIS A 115 5.08 6.36 -6.38
C HIS A 115 6.47 6.99 -6.36
N LEU A 116 7.53 6.26 -5.99
CA LEU A 116 8.89 6.80 -6.02
C LEU A 116 9.28 7.25 -7.44
N LYS A 117 8.94 6.46 -8.47
CA LYS A 117 9.13 6.85 -9.87
C LYS A 117 8.28 8.05 -10.28
N GLN A 118 7.00 8.08 -9.88
CA GLN A 118 6.10 9.19 -10.21
C GLN A 118 6.61 10.53 -9.66
N PHE A 119 7.22 10.52 -8.47
CA PHE A 119 7.71 11.73 -7.80
C PHE A 119 9.20 11.99 -7.98
N SER A 120 9.93 11.09 -8.63
CA SER A 120 11.39 11.18 -8.84
C SER A 120 12.18 11.35 -7.52
N VAL A 121 11.84 10.53 -6.52
CA VAL A 121 12.49 10.49 -5.19
C VAL A 121 13.24 9.19 -4.99
#